data_AF-A0A7Y2GD79-F1
#
_entry.id   AF-A0A7Y2GD79-F1
#
_cell.length_a   1.000
_cell.length_b   1.000
_cell.length_c   1.000
_cell.angle_alpha   90.00
_cell.angle_beta   90.00
_cell.angle_gamma   90.00
#
_symmetry.space_group_name_H-M   'P 1'
#
loop_
_entity.id
_entity.type
_entity.pdbx_description
1 polymer ?
#
loop_
_entity_poly.entity_id
_entity_poly.type
_entity_poly.pdbx_seq_one_letter_code
_entity_poly.pdbx_strand_id
1 'polypeptide(L)'
;MASSAQAARVYEGSEAAALRCANTLALTAVALSGAGLISEAEKEVMLGVTVLILERHVTGTWAQKKRALAVMRDRRSVEETLDDYRQNALRCLRQFPIN
;
A
#
# COMPACT_ATOMS: atom_id res chain seq x y z
N MET A 1 -26.99 -16.41 16.41
CA MET A 1 -25.53 -16.33 16.12
C MET A 1 -25.35 -15.55 14.83
N ALA A 2 -25.05 -14.25 14.91
CA ALA A 2 -24.76 -13.46 13.72
C ALA A 2 -23.29 -13.71 13.35
N SER A 3 -23.06 -14.45 12.26
CA SER A 3 -21.73 -14.61 11.69
C SER A 3 -21.30 -13.27 11.13
N SER A 4 -20.40 -12.58 11.83
CA SER A 4 -19.71 -11.38 11.35
C SER A 4 -18.71 -11.78 10.25
N ALA A 5 -19.21 -12.34 9.15
CA ALA A 5 -18.47 -12.30 7.90
C ALA A 5 -18.34 -10.81 7.59
N GLN A 6 -17.21 -10.19 7.97
CA GLN A 6 -16.82 -8.89 7.46
C GLN A 6 -16.81 -9.06 5.95
N ALA A 7 -17.89 -8.65 5.29
CA ALA A 7 -18.05 -8.81 3.85
C ALA A 7 -16.76 -8.36 3.19
N ALA A 8 -16.16 -9.24 2.39
CA ALA A 8 -14.94 -8.96 1.67
C ALA A 8 -15.23 -7.77 0.76
N ARG A 9 -14.79 -6.57 1.16
CA ARG A 9 -14.98 -5.37 0.37
C ARG A 9 -14.18 -5.53 -0.91
N VAL A 10 -14.86 -5.47 -2.04
CA VAL A 10 -14.22 -5.41 -3.35
C VAL A 10 -13.85 -3.95 -3.58
N TYR A 11 -12.56 -3.71 -3.80
CA TYR A 11 -12.04 -2.40 -4.14
C TYR A 11 -11.83 -2.34 -5.64
N GLU A 12 -12.40 -1.32 -6.28
CA GLU A 12 -12.39 -1.16 -7.74
C GLU A 12 -11.94 0.26 -8.11
N GLY A 13 -11.68 0.49 -9.40
CA GLY A 13 -11.37 1.81 -9.93
C GLY A 13 -10.21 2.50 -9.20
N SER A 14 -10.46 3.73 -8.71
CA SER A 14 -9.45 4.55 -8.03
C SER A 14 -9.01 3.97 -6.69
N GLU A 15 -9.91 3.33 -5.93
CA GLU A 15 -9.55 2.72 -4.63
C GLU A 15 -8.59 1.53 -4.84
N ALA A 16 -8.84 0.71 -5.86
CA ALA A 16 -7.93 -0.37 -6.23
C ALA A 16 -6.56 0.14 -6.67
N ALA A 17 -6.53 1.25 -7.40
CA ALA A 17 -5.28 1.89 -7.81
C ALA A 17 -4.53 2.51 -6.62
N ALA A 18 -5.24 3.13 -5.67
CA ALA A 18 -4.66 3.65 -4.43
C ALA A 18 -4.08 2.52 -3.55
N LEU A 19 -4.78 1.38 -3.45
CA LEU A 19 -4.28 0.18 -2.75
C LEU A 19 -3.00 -0.38 -3.38
N ARG A 20 -2.95 -0.46 -4.72
CA ARG A 20 -1.72 -0.86 -5.43
C ARG A 20 -0.59 0.12 -5.12
N CYS A 21 -0.89 1.41 -5.16
CA CYS A 21 0.07 2.47 -4.89
C CYS A 21 0.67 2.37 -3.48
N ALA A 22 -0.21 2.33 -2.48
CA ALA A 22 0.17 2.17 -1.08
C ALA A 22 0.99 0.89 -0.86
N ASN A 23 0.57 -0.25 -1.42
CA ASN A 23 1.30 -1.50 -1.28
C ASN A 23 2.71 -1.43 -1.89
N THR A 24 2.85 -0.84 -3.08
CA THR A 24 4.13 -0.69 -3.77
C THR A 24 5.09 0.19 -2.94
N LEU A 25 4.61 1.29 -2.37
CA LEU A 25 5.39 2.15 -1.46
C LEU A 25 5.84 1.39 -0.20
N ALA A 26 4.90 0.71 0.48
CA ALA A 26 5.20 0.00 1.72
C ALA A 26 6.22 -1.12 1.55
N LEU A 27 6.04 -1.95 0.50
CA LEU A 27 6.96 -3.04 0.22
C LEU A 27 8.33 -2.54 -0.21
N THR A 28 8.40 -1.45 -0.97
CA THR A 28 9.67 -0.83 -1.33
C THR A 28 10.40 -0.32 -0.09
N ALA A 29 9.71 0.36 0.82
CA ALA A 29 10.30 0.85 2.06
C ALA A 29 10.90 -0.30 2.89
N VAL A 30 10.16 -1.42 3.02
CA VAL A 30 10.65 -2.62 3.72
C VAL A 30 11.84 -3.24 3.01
N ALA A 31 11.79 -3.37 1.68
CA ALA A 31 12.87 -3.98 0.90
C ALA A 31 14.15 -3.13 0.94
N LEU A 32 14.06 -1.82 0.80
CA LEU A 32 15.20 -0.90 0.86
C LEU A 32 15.84 -0.87 2.25
N SER A 33 15.03 -0.85 3.31
CA SER A 33 15.53 -0.91 4.69
C SER A 33 16.20 -2.26 4.97
N GLY A 34 15.60 -3.37 4.53
CA GLY A 34 16.20 -4.70 4.65
C GLY A 34 17.53 -4.86 3.89
N ALA A 35 17.71 -4.10 2.80
CA ALA A 35 18.97 -4.03 2.05
C ALA A 35 19.96 -2.98 2.59
N GLY A 36 19.62 -2.26 3.67
CA GLY A 36 20.46 -1.18 4.23
C GLY A 36 20.59 0.05 3.33
N LEU A 37 19.69 0.21 2.35
CA LEU A 37 19.70 1.33 1.39
C LEU A 37 18.98 2.57 1.90
N ILE A 38 18.13 2.41 2.91
CA ILE A 38 17.51 3.50 3.67
C ILE A 38 17.55 3.17 5.16
N SER A 39 17.56 4.21 5.98
CA SER A 39 17.44 4.11 7.43
C SER A 39 16.05 3.66 7.87
N GLU A 40 15.95 3.19 9.11
CA GLU A 40 14.66 2.88 9.75
C GLU A 40 13.73 4.09 9.79
N ALA A 41 14.27 5.29 10.04
CA ALA A 41 13.50 6.52 10.05
C ALA A 41 12.92 6.85 8.66
N GLU A 42 13.69 6.67 7.59
CA GLU A 42 13.20 6.85 6.22
C GLU A 42 12.13 5.82 5.85
N LYS A 43 12.29 4.57 6.28
CA LYS A 43 11.23 3.55 6.15
C LYS A 43 9.95 3.99 6.85
N GLU A 44 10.04 4.46 8.10
CA GLU A 44 8.88 4.92 8.86
C GLU A 44 8.14 6.07 8.16
N VAL A 45 8.88 7.03 7.58
CA VAL A 45 8.29 8.11 6.78
C VAL A 45 7.53 7.55 5.58
N MET A 46 8.11 6.61 4.82
CA MET A 46 7.44 5.99 3.67
C MET A 46 6.20 5.16 4.07
N LEU A 47 6.25 4.48 5.22
CA LEU A 47 5.09 3.79 5.79
C LEU A 47 4.02 4.78 6.25
N GLY A 48 4.40 5.94 6.78
CA GLY A 48 3.48 7.03 7.10
C GLY A 48 2.75 7.55 5.86
N VAL A 49 3.46 7.76 4.75
CA VAL A 49 2.87 8.13 3.44
C VAL A 49 1.88 7.08 2.97
N THR A 50 2.23 5.79 3.11
CA THR A 50 1.33 4.67 2.77
C THR A 50 0.02 4.78 3.56
N VAL A 51 0.09 5.01 4.87
CA VAL A 51 -1.10 5.16 5.72
C VAL A 51 -1.95 6.35 5.27
N LEU A 52 -1.33 7.49 4.94
CA LEU A 52 -2.06 8.66 4.46
C LEU A 52 -2.79 8.42 3.13
N ILE A 53 -2.18 7.67 2.20
CA ILE A 53 -2.84 7.28 0.95
C ILE A 53 -4.09 6.44 1.25
N LEU A 54 -3.98 5.46 2.16
CA LEU A 54 -5.11 4.62 2.55
C LEU A 54 -6.22 5.40 3.26
N GLU A 55 -5.87 6.34 4.13
CA GLU A 55 -6.85 7.14 4.86
C GLU A 55 -7.64 8.06 3.92
N ARG A 56 -6.98 8.66 2.93
CA ARG A 56 -7.61 9.63 2.02
C ARG A 56 -8.31 9.00 0.82
N HIS A 57 -7.76 7.93 0.27
CA HIS A 57 -8.16 7.41 -1.05
C HIS A 57 -8.77 6.01 -1.03
N VAL A 58 -8.82 5.38 0.14
CA VAL A 58 -9.40 4.04 0.31
C VAL A 58 -10.43 4.08 1.43
N THR A 59 -11.67 3.76 1.09
CA THR A 59 -12.77 3.74 2.05
C THR A 59 -12.81 2.42 2.85
N GLY A 60 -13.66 2.38 3.87
CA GLY A 60 -13.81 1.24 4.76
C GLY A 60 -12.95 1.35 6.03
N THR A 61 -13.06 0.34 6.88
CA THR A 61 -12.38 0.32 8.18
C THR A 61 -10.90 0.02 8.03
N TRP A 62 -10.09 0.46 8.99
CA TRP A 62 -8.65 0.15 9.02
C TRP A 62 -8.37 -1.37 8.88
N ALA A 63 -9.18 -2.22 9.52
CA ALA A 63 -9.06 -3.66 9.39
C ALA A 63 -9.31 -4.16 7.95
N GLN A 64 -10.25 -3.55 7.22
CA GLN A 64 -10.49 -3.86 5.81
C GLN A 64 -9.32 -3.43 4.93
N LYS A 65 -8.82 -2.20 5.10
CA LYS A 65 -7.67 -1.66 4.35
C LYS A 65 -6.42 -2.51 4.57
N LYS A 66 -6.15 -2.89 5.83
CA LYS A 66 -5.01 -3.75 6.19
C LYS A 66 -5.09 -5.13 5.55
N ARG A 67 -6.28 -5.75 5.52
CA ARG A 67 -6.48 -7.03 4.81
C ARG A 67 -6.28 -6.89 3.31
N ALA A 68 -6.76 -5.80 2.71
CA ALA A 68 -6.55 -5.54 1.28
C ALA A 68 -5.06 -5.40 0.94
N LEU A 69 -4.28 -4.71 1.77
CA LEU A 69 -2.82 -4.65 1.63
C LEU A 69 -2.16 -6.03 1.77
N ALA A 70 -2.56 -6.84 2.75
CA ALA A 70 -2.01 -8.19 2.91
C ALA A 70 -2.26 -9.05 1.66
N VAL A 71 -3.48 -9.00 1.10
CA VAL A 71 -3.80 -9.68 -0.16
C VAL A 71 -2.96 -9.15 -1.33
N MET A 72 -2.74 -7.84 -1.41
CA MET A 72 -1.90 -7.24 -2.47
C MET A 72 -0.43 -7.65 -2.36
N ARG A 73 0.09 -7.78 -1.13
CA ARG A 73 1.42 -8.30 -0.86
C ARG A 73 1.54 -9.75 -1.30
N ASP A 74 0.59 -10.59 -0.93
CA ASP A 74 0.66 -12.04 -1.18
C ASP A 74 0.48 -12.37 -2.68
N ARG A 75 -0.01 -11.43 -3.49
CA ARG A 75 -0.20 -11.57 -4.95
C ARG A 75 1.02 -11.20 -5.79
N ARG A 76 2.04 -10.55 -5.22
CA ARG A 76 3.17 -9.99 -5.99
C ARG A 76 4.49 -10.46 -5.42
N SER A 77 5.45 -10.79 -6.28
CA SER A 77 6.82 -11.01 -5.82
C SER A 77 7.46 -9.68 -5.38
N VAL A 78 8.57 -9.78 -4.65
CA VAL A 78 9.37 -8.61 -4.26
C VAL A 78 9.91 -7.92 -5.51
N GLU A 79 10.38 -8.69 -6.50
CA GLU A 79 10.90 -8.20 -7.77
C GLU A 79 9.84 -7.43 -8.56
N GLU A 80 8.65 -8.02 -8.74
CA GLU A 80 7.53 -7.36 -9.42
C GLU A 80 7.14 -6.04 -8.73
N THR A 81 7.22 -6.00 -7.40
CA THR A 81 6.91 -4.80 -6.63
C THR A 81 7.99 -3.72 -6.77
N LEU A 82 9.26 -4.10 -6.79
CA LEU A 82 10.37 -3.17 -6.96
C LEU A 82 10.39 -2.57 -8.37
N ASP A 83 10.07 -3.36 -9.39
CA ASP A 83 9.95 -2.85 -10.76
C ASP A 83 8.73 -1.94 -10.93
N ASP A 84 7.59 -2.30 -10.31
CA ASP A 84 6.41 -1.43 -10.26
C ASP A 84 6.74 -0.10 -9.55
N TYR A 85 7.52 -0.12 -8.47
CA TYR A 85 8.00 1.10 -7.81
C TYR A 85 8.87 1.95 -8.73
N ARG A 86 9.88 1.36 -9.37
CA ARG A 86 10.79 2.09 -10.29
C ARG A 86 10.04 2.77 -11.42
N GLN A 87 9.04 2.08 -11.98
CA GLN A 87 8.30 2.59 -13.14
C GLN A 87 7.18 3.56 -12.73
N ASN A 88 6.56 3.34 -11.56
CA ASN A 88 5.29 3.98 -11.24
C ASN A 88 5.29 4.83 -9.96
N ALA A 89 6.31 4.81 -9.09
CA ALA A 89 6.27 5.52 -7.79
C ALA A 89 5.97 7.03 -7.92
N LEU A 90 6.63 7.72 -8.84
CA LEU A 90 6.38 9.16 -9.08
C LEU A 90 5.00 9.42 -9.68
N ARG A 91 4.44 8.45 -10.41
CA ARG A 91 3.08 8.54 -10.96
C ARG A 91 2.05 8.28 -9.86
N CYS A 92 2.33 7.31 -9.01
CA CYS A 92 1.61 6.92 -7.80
C CYS A 92 1.30 8.14 -6.91
N LEU A 93 2.36 8.86 -6.50
CA LEU A 93 2.25 9.97 -5.56
C LEU A 93 1.59 11.21 -6.17
N ARG A 94 1.69 11.39 -7.50
CA ARG A 94 0.95 12.44 -8.22
C ARG A 94 -0.54 12.11 -8.34
N GLN A 95 -0.88 10.84 -8.54
CA GLN A 95 -2.26 10.37 -8.67
C GLN A 95 -2.99 10.33 -7.31
N PHE A 96 -2.26 10.05 -6.23
CA PHE A 96 -2.80 9.94 -4.87
C PHE A 96 -2.07 10.90 -3.92
N PRO A 97 -2.34 12.21 -4.01
CA PRO A 97 -1.70 13.21 -3.16
C PRO A 97 -2.08 13.03 -1.69
N ILE A 98 -1.15 13.35 -0.79
CA ILE A 98 -1.29 13.20 0.66
C ILE A 98 -1.42 14.54 1.40
N ASN A 99 -1.30 15.66 0.68
CA ASN A 99 -1.49 17.03 1.16
C ASN A 99 -2.91 17.49 0.87
#